data_AF-A0AAX3SDP9-F1
#
_entry.id   AF-A0AAX3SDP9-F1
#
_cell.length_a   1.000
_cell.length_b   1.000
_cell.length_c   1.000
_cell.angle_alpha   90.00
_cell.angle_beta   90.00
_cell.angle_gamma   90.00
#
_symmetry.space_group_name_H-M   'P 1'
#
loop_
_entity.id
_entity.type
_entity.pdbx_description
1 polymer ?
#
loop_
_entity_poly.entity_id
_entity_poly.type
_entity_poly.pdbx_seq_one_letter_code
_entity_poly.pdbx_strand_id
1 'polypeptide(L)' 'MSLQRISDLDQRVATRNVVEWQSPSGTRYRYERDRAAVGQEMGAGSEHYEWYVLEKNDLTHAKKRVFELINEDEF' A
#
# COMPACT_ATOMS: atom_id res chain seq x y z
N MET A 1 -1.77 15.26 -2.81
CA MET A 1 -1.50 15.87 -1.49
C MET A 1 -0.71 14.83 -0.71
N SER A 2 0.61 14.94 -0.72
CA SER A 2 1.50 13.91 -0.18
C SER A 2 1.28 13.66 1.31
N LEU A 3 1.42 12.39 1.73
CA LEU A 3 1.33 12.02 3.14
C LEU A 3 2.59 12.50 3.87
N GLN A 4 2.42 13.19 5.00
CA GLN A 4 3.56 13.70 5.77
C GLN A 4 4.18 12.65 6.70
N ARG A 5 3.38 11.69 7.19
CA ARG A 5 3.84 10.64 8.10
C ARG A 5 3.28 9.28 7.68
N ILE A 6 4.03 8.22 7.97
CA ILE A 6 3.57 6.83 7.78
C ILE A 6 2.30 6.55 8.61
N SER A 7 2.13 7.21 9.77
CA SER A 7 0.94 7.09 10.60
C SER A 7 -0.32 7.68 9.95
N ASP A 8 -0.17 8.53 8.94
CA ASP A 8 -1.29 9.14 8.21
C ASP A 8 -1.86 8.19 7.15
N LEU A 9 -1.27 7.00 6.98
CA LEU A 9 -1.80 5.95 6.12
C LEU A 9 -3.20 5.54 6.60
N ASP A 10 -4.19 5.77 5.73
CA ASP A 10 -5.57 5.38 5.98
C ASP A 10 -5.74 3.87 5.77
N GLN A 11 -5.61 3.11 6.86
CA GLN A 11 -5.74 1.66 6.86
C GLN A 11 -7.22 1.26 6.84
N ARG A 12 -7.66 0.67 5.73
CA ARG A 12 -9.06 0.27 5.51
C ARG A 12 -9.34 -1.17 5.89
N VAL A 13 -8.40 -2.07 5.64
CA VAL A 13 -8.53 -3.50 5.95
C VAL A 13 -7.29 -3.95 6.69
N ALA A 14 -7.49 -4.72 7.75
CA ALA A 14 -6.41 -5.41 8.45
C ALA A 14 -6.89 -6.79 8.87
N THR A 15 -6.61 -7.76 8.01
CA THR A 15 -6.81 -9.18 8.29
C THR A 15 -5.46 -9.83 8.64
N ARG A 16 -5.48 -11.13 8.96
CA ARG A 16 -4.27 -11.88 9.33
C ARG A 16 -3.22 -11.93 8.21
N ASN A 17 -3.69 -12.00 6.96
CA ASN A 17 -2.84 -12.18 5.78
C ASN A 17 -2.84 -10.98 4.84
N VAL A 18 -3.89 -10.14 4.87
CA VAL A 18 -4.03 -9.01 3.97
C VAL A 18 -4.25 -7.73 4.75
N VAL A 19 -3.50 -6.69 4.41
CA VAL A 19 -3.68 -5.34 4.95
C VAL A 19 -3.86 -4.38 3.78
N GLU A 20 -4.88 -3.53 3.82
CA GLU A 20 -5.14 -2.55 2.77
C GLU A 20 -5.11 -1.13 3.32
N TRP A 21 -4.55 -0.24 2.51
CA TRP A 21 -4.53 1.19 2.72
C TRP A 21 -5.11 1.92 1.52
N GLN A 22 -5.54 3.16 1.74
CA GLN A 22 -6.03 4.04 0.68
C GLN A 22 -5.24 5.36 0.71
N SER A 23 -4.80 5.83 -0.46
CA SER A 23 -4.22 7.16 -0.60
C SER A 23 -5.29 8.26 -0.52
N PRO A 24 -4.90 9.52 -0.26
CA PRO A 24 -5.80 10.66 -0.38
C PRO A 24 -6.44 10.82 -1.77
N SER A 25 -5.74 10.39 -2.82
CA SER A 25 -6.24 10.37 -4.21
C SER A 25 -7.27 9.26 -4.48
N GLY A 26 -7.46 8.33 -3.53
CA GLY A 26 -8.42 7.23 -3.61
C GLY A 26 -7.84 5.90 -4.09
N THR A 27 -6.58 5.87 -4.54
CA THR A 27 -5.84 4.67 -4.96
C THR A 27 -5.68 3.69 -3.81
N ARG A 28 -5.95 2.41 -4.07
CA ARG A 28 -5.83 1.34 -3.06
C ARG A 28 -4.47 0.67 -3.10
N TYR A 29 -3.94 0.38 -1.92
CA TYR A 29 -2.72 -0.37 -1.73
C TYR A 29 -3.01 -1.60 -0.88
N ARG A 30 -2.54 -2.77 -1.30
CA ARG A 30 -2.81 -4.05 -0.64
C ARG A 30 -1.52 -4.78 -0.34
N TYR A 31 -1.22 -4.99 0.92
CA TYR A 31 -0.17 -5.91 1.35
C TYR A 31 -0.73 -7.32 1.54
N GLU A 32 -0.06 -8.30 0.91
CA GLU A 32 -0.32 -9.72 1.11
C GLU A 32 0.88 -10.40 1.75
N ARG A 33 0.68 -10.93 2.96
CA ARG A 33 1.71 -11.61 3.75
C ARG A 33 2.18 -12.91 3.11
N ASP A 34 1.27 -13.65 2.48
CA ASP A 34 1.63 -14.92 1.81
C ASP A 34 2.56 -14.67 0.62
N ARG A 35 2.43 -13.50 -0.03
CA ARG A 35 3.29 -13.08 -1.15
C ARG A 35 4.52 -12.28 -0.72
N ALA A 36 4.56 -11.81 0.54
CA ALA A 36 5.51 -10.82 1.01
C ALA A 36 5.58 -9.58 0.08
N ALA A 37 4.43 -9.12 -0.43
CA ALA A 37 4.37 -8.10 -1.48
C ALA A 37 3.26 -7.09 -1.23
N VAL A 38 3.47 -5.87 -1.73
CA VAL A 38 2.51 -4.76 -1.72
C VAL A 38 2.02 -4.53 -3.14
N GLY A 39 0.73 -4.66 -3.37
CA GLY A 39 0.05 -4.29 -4.60
C GLY A 39 -0.37 -2.83 -4.58
N GLN A 40 -0.05 -2.07 -5.62
CA GLN A 40 -0.62 -0.74 -5.90
C GLN A 40 -1.69 -0.89 -6.97
N GLU A 41 -2.89 -0.36 -6.72
CA GLU A 41 -3.95 -0.32 -7.73
C GLU A 41 -3.53 0.60 -8.89
N MET A 42 -3.46 0.05 -10.10
CA MET A 42 -2.99 0.76 -11.32
C MET A 42 -4.08 1.63 -11.98
N GLY A 43 -5.30 1.60 -11.44
CA GLY A 43 -6.42 2.40 -11.92
C GLY A 43 -7.61 2.24 -10.99
N ALA A 44 -8.27 3.35 -10.66
CA ALA A 44 -9.36 3.36 -9.68
C ALA A 44 -10.46 2.37 -10.06
N GLY A 45 -10.66 1.33 -9.24
CA GLY A 45 -11.68 0.32 -9.45
C GLY A 45 -11.35 -0.73 -10.52
N SER A 46 -10.10 -0.77 -11.00
CA SER A 46 -9.68 -1.73 -12.03
C SER A 46 -9.39 -3.13 -11.48
N GLU A 47 -9.31 -3.31 -10.15
CA GLU A 47 -8.86 -4.56 -9.48
C GLU A 47 -7.48 -5.05 -9.95
N HIS A 48 -6.77 -4.27 -10.78
CA HIS A 48 -5.44 -4.55 -11.27
C HIS A 48 -4.42 -3.94 -10.31
N TYR A 49 -3.64 -4.81 -9.68
CA TYR A 49 -2.58 -4.42 -8.77
C TYR A 49 -1.21 -4.69 -9.39
N GLU A 50 -0.36 -3.67 -9.38
CA GLU A 50 1.07 -3.83 -9.60
C GLU A 50 1.74 -4.25 -8.30
N TRP A 51 2.36 -5.43 -8.29
CA TRP A 51 2.91 -6.04 -7.07
C TRP A 51 4.40 -5.74 -6.91
N TYR A 52 4.72 -5.17 -5.76
CA TYR A 52 6.07 -4.86 -5.31
C TYR A 52 6.47 -5.85 -4.22
N VAL A 53 7.40 -6.75 -4.53
CA VAL A 53 7.94 -7.70 -3.55
C VAL A 53 8.77 -6.95 -2.52
N LEU A 54 8.52 -7.21 -1.24
CA LEU A 54 9.26 -6.60 -0.14
C LEU A 54 10.53 -7.40 0.14
N GLU A 55 11.59 -6.70 0.54
CA GLU A 55 12.81 -7.34 1.05
C GLU A 55 12.57 -8.16 2.32
N LYS A 56 11.58 -7.75 3.12
CA LYS A 56 11.16 -8.45 4.34
C LYS A 56 9.65 -8.57 4.40
N ASN A 57 9.20 -9.77 4.76
CA ASN A 57 7.79 -10.10 4.94
C ASN A 57 7.26 -9.60 6.30
N ASP A 58 7.26 -8.29 6.51
CA ASP A 58 6.73 -7.67 7.72
C ASP A 58 5.90 -6.41 7.42
N LEU A 59 5.02 -6.09 8.38
CA LEU A 59 4.07 -4.99 8.23
C LEU A 59 4.77 -3.61 8.22
N THR A 60 5.93 -3.50 8.85
CA THR A 60 6.68 -2.23 8.94
C THR A 60 7.26 -1.87 7.57
N HIS A 61 7.86 -2.84 6.87
CA HIS A 61 8.36 -2.67 5.50
C HIS A 61 7.21 -2.47 4.52
N ALA A 62 6.10 -3.18 4.70
CA ALA A 62 4.90 -2.96 3.90
C ALA A 62 4.38 -1.52 4.02
N LYS A 63 4.19 -1.02 5.25
CA LYS A 63 3.77 0.36 5.51
C LYS A 63 4.73 1.38 4.91
N LYS A 64 6.04 1.17 5.08
CA LYS A 64 7.05 2.06 4.52
C LYS A 64 6.97 2.09 2.99
N ARG A 65 6.85 0.93 2.34
CA ARG A 65 6.75 0.85 0.88
C ARG A 65 5.47 1.50 0.36
N VAL A 66 4.32 1.28 0.99
CA VAL A 66 3.06 1.94 0.63
C VAL A 66 3.18 3.47 0.76
N PHE A 67 3.76 3.94 1.85
CA PHE A 67 3.99 5.37 2.05
C PHE A 67 4.91 5.97 0.98
N GLU A 68 5.98 5.28 0.61
CA GLU A 68 6.84 5.70 -0.50
C GLU A 68 6.07 5.77 -1.82
N LEU A 69 5.32 4.72 -2.18
CA LEU A 69 4.54 4.69 -3.42
C LEU A 69 3.50 5.81 -3.51
N ILE A 70 2.80 6.12 -2.42
CA ILE A 70 1.83 7.23 -2.40
C ILE A 70 2.53 8.58 -2.64
N ASN A 71 3.71 8.76 -2.07
CA ASN A 71 4.47 10.00 -2.25
C ASN A 71 5.14 10.09 -3.62
N GLU A 72 5.53 8.95 -4.22
CA GLU A 72 6.06 8.88 -5.59
C GLU A 72 4.98 9.15 -6.64
N ASP A 73 3.73 8.68 -6.43
CA ASP A 73 2.60 8.86 -7.37
C ASP A 73 2.07 10.30 -7.40
N GLU A 74 2.23 11.04 -6.30
CA GLU A 74 1.72 12.41 -6.16
C GLU A 74 2.73 13.53 -6.46
N PHE A 75 3.90 13.21 -7.05
CA PHE A 75 4.95 14.16 -7.45
C PHE A 75 5.30 14.06 -8.94
#